data_AF-A0A8S9JE83-F1
#
_entry.id   AF-A0A8S9JE83-F1
#
_cell.length_a   1.000
_cell.length_b   1.000
_cell.length_c   1.000
_cell.angle_alpha   90.00
_cell.angle_beta   90.00
_cell.angle_gamma   90.00
#
_symmetry.space_group_name_H-M   'P 1'
#
loop_
_entity.id
_entity.type
_entity.pdbx_description
1 polymer ?
#
loop_
_entity_poly.entity_id
_entity_poly.type
_entity_poly.pdbx_seq_one_letter_code
_entity_poly.pdbx_strand_id
1 'polypeptide(L)'
;MEDDLQRPYFVCTRDDLKEKMNKQINDMSEIFCVSNSDVTALLMKLRWNSQLLSERLCQENNKLSTESGFVTDSNQDLSDSDSSCDDVDDKASTPFCSHQFSINYWSKYLEKNKKKYTISCPLQGCPAEVEWDAIENLTVRKKNRYDESVLRSYLEKSKKQIKQCPAQGCSYFIEFPSRINAEEYGLNVVCLCGHTFCWRCSLESHNPVTCNNASGWLSRDLKKLSVSMDDTSCLDRWEACEASMEKARSKLQAFEESNNTTLREGLMLIVQCKQFLKWSCVYEYIHLEHEDSKKDFLRFLQDYASTLVQSFSETLKEEREKALSETTLEEVTCSKGNLYDVTISIGNYFYNFAKALQDGLGVVEVRHYDDFSPCWLCDRCTYANT
;
A
#
# COMPACT_ATOMS: atom_id res chain seq x y z
N MET A 1 27.56 -14.48 6.86
CA MET A 1 26.55 -14.54 5.78
C MET A 1 25.45 -13.61 6.22
N GLU A 2 25.59 -12.36 5.79
CA GLU A 2 24.57 -11.32 5.91
C GLU A 2 23.42 -11.73 4.99
N ASP A 3 22.40 -12.37 5.58
CA ASP A 3 21.09 -12.39 4.95
C ASP A 3 20.48 -11.02 5.26
N ASP A 4 20.87 -10.03 4.46
CA ASP A 4 20.24 -8.72 4.42
C ASP A 4 18.74 -9.01 4.27
N LEU A 5 17.95 -8.79 5.33
CA LEU A 5 16.51 -9.08 5.38
C LEU A 5 15.80 -8.13 4.41
N GLN A 6 15.94 -8.42 3.11
CA GLN A 6 15.33 -7.69 2.05
C GLN A 6 13.83 -7.90 2.21
N ARG A 7 13.10 -6.79 2.37
CA ARG A 7 11.65 -6.83 2.55
C ARG A 7 11.04 -7.69 1.43
N PRO A 8 10.09 -8.60 1.75
CA PRO A 8 9.51 -9.49 0.75
C PRO A 8 8.54 -8.77 -0.22
N TYR A 9 8.56 -7.43 -0.22
CA TYR A 9 7.72 -6.55 -1.02
C TYR A 9 8.48 -5.28 -1.38
N PHE A 10 8.04 -4.63 -2.45
CA PHE A 10 8.51 -3.33 -2.90
C PHE A 10 7.51 -2.24 -2.55
N VAL A 11 8.01 -1.03 -2.27
CA VAL A 11 7.18 0.17 -2.18
C VAL A 11 7.38 0.97 -3.46
N CYS A 12 6.30 1.23 -4.18
CA CYS A 12 6.31 1.84 -5.51
C CYS A 12 5.45 3.11 -5.51
N THR A 13 5.83 4.06 -6.36
CA THR A 13 5.01 5.22 -6.69
C THR A 13 3.98 4.87 -7.76
N ARG A 14 3.04 5.78 -7.97
CA ARG A 14 2.09 5.69 -9.09
C ARG A 14 2.81 5.66 -10.44
N ASP A 15 3.90 6.40 -10.57
CA ASP A 15 4.64 6.51 -11.84
C ASP A 15 5.45 5.25 -12.12
N ASP A 16 6.03 4.62 -11.09
CA ASP A 16 6.70 3.32 -11.22
C ASP A 16 5.72 2.25 -11.77
N LEU A 17 4.48 2.25 -11.28
CA LEU A 17 3.45 1.33 -11.75
C LEU A 17 3.02 1.64 -13.19
N LYS A 18 2.92 2.92 -13.56
CA LYS A 18 2.66 3.32 -14.96
C LYS A 18 3.79 2.89 -15.88
N GLU A 19 5.04 3.01 -15.45
CA GLU A 19 6.20 2.57 -16.22
C GLU A 19 6.15 1.04 -16.45
N LYS A 20 5.91 0.26 -15.39
CA LYS A 20 5.73 -1.21 -15.52
C LYS A 20 4.59 -1.57 -16.46
N MET A 21 3.46 -0.89 -16.34
CA MET A 21 2.29 -1.08 -17.18
C MET A 21 2.58 -0.75 -18.64
N ASN A 22 3.19 0.40 -18.91
CA ASN A 22 3.56 0.83 -20.26
C ASN A 22 4.60 -0.10 -20.88
N LYS A 23 5.55 -0.60 -20.09
CA LYS A 23 6.51 -1.62 -20.53
C LYS A 23 5.80 -2.89 -20.99
N GLN A 24 4.84 -3.40 -20.20
CA GLN A 24 4.05 -4.57 -20.60
C GLN A 24 3.28 -4.35 -21.92
N ILE A 25 2.72 -3.15 -22.11
CA ILE A 25 2.03 -2.79 -23.35
C ILE A 25 3.01 -2.77 -24.53
N ASN A 26 4.16 -2.10 -24.38
CA ASN A 26 5.17 -1.98 -25.42
C ASN A 26 5.75 -3.35 -25.80
N ASP A 27 6.10 -4.18 -24.82
CA ASP A 27 6.63 -5.53 -25.07
C ASP A 27 5.63 -6.37 -25.89
N MET A 28 4.33 -6.30 -25.56
CA MET A 28 3.28 -7.02 -26.31
C MET A 28 3.05 -6.43 -27.70
N SER A 29 3.08 -5.11 -27.83
CA SER A 29 2.98 -4.39 -29.09
C SER A 29 4.10 -4.77 -30.06
N GLU A 30 5.34 -4.84 -29.57
CA GLU A 30 6.52 -5.25 -30.34
C GLU A 30 6.44 -6.72 -30.77
N ILE A 31 6.06 -7.63 -29.86
CA ILE A 31 5.98 -9.07 -30.15
C ILE A 31 4.91 -9.39 -31.20
N PHE A 32 3.75 -8.73 -31.13
CA PHE A 32 2.61 -9.05 -32.00
C PHE A 32 2.43 -8.07 -33.17
N CYS A 33 3.27 -7.02 -33.24
CA CYS A 33 3.20 -5.95 -34.24
C CYS A 33 1.82 -5.26 -34.31
N VAL A 34 1.21 -5.01 -33.16
CA VAL A 34 -0.11 -4.37 -33.01
C VAL A 34 0.08 -3.01 -32.33
N SER A 35 -0.77 -2.02 -32.62
CA SER A 35 -0.63 -0.70 -32.01
C SER A 35 -0.78 -0.74 -30.47
N ASN A 36 -0.07 0.15 -29.76
CA ASN A 36 -0.17 0.26 -28.30
C ASN A 36 -1.61 0.52 -27.84
N SER A 37 -2.40 1.28 -28.62
CA SER A 37 -3.79 1.57 -28.33
C SER A 37 -4.64 0.30 -28.34
N ASP A 38 -4.47 -0.54 -29.36
CA ASP A 38 -5.21 -1.79 -29.51
C ASP A 38 -4.80 -2.81 -28.46
N VAL A 39 -3.50 -2.95 -28.18
CA VAL A 39 -2.98 -3.80 -27.10
C VAL A 39 -3.57 -3.36 -25.76
N THR A 40 -3.62 -2.06 -25.48
CA THR A 40 -4.21 -1.52 -24.25
C THR A 40 -5.69 -1.85 -24.14
N ALA A 41 -6.47 -1.63 -25.20
CA ALA A 41 -7.89 -1.95 -25.24
C ALA A 41 -8.15 -3.46 -25.03
N LEU A 42 -7.35 -4.31 -25.68
CA LEU A 42 -7.43 -5.76 -25.54
C LEU A 42 -7.02 -6.22 -24.13
N LEU A 43 -5.94 -5.67 -23.56
CA LEU A 43 -5.53 -5.93 -22.17
C LEU A 43 -6.63 -5.55 -21.19
N MET A 44 -7.24 -4.37 -21.34
CA MET A 44 -8.36 -3.96 -20.50
C MET A 44 -9.54 -4.93 -20.61
N LYS A 45 -9.91 -5.34 -21.83
CA LYS A 45 -11.00 -6.31 -22.08
C LYS A 45 -10.70 -7.69 -21.50
N LEU A 46 -9.44 -8.12 -21.57
CA LEU A 46 -8.95 -9.41 -21.07
C LEU A 46 -8.48 -9.36 -19.60
N ARG A 47 -8.75 -8.24 -18.89
CA ARG A 47 -8.34 -8.01 -17.50
C ARG A 47 -6.86 -8.29 -17.28
N TRP A 48 -6.02 -7.79 -18.18
CA TRP A 48 -4.56 -7.87 -18.14
C TRP A 48 -4.01 -9.29 -18.04
N ASN A 49 -4.70 -10.27 -18.62
CA ASN A 49 -4.18 -11.62 -18.77
C ASN A 49 -3.29 -11.72 -20.01
N SER A 50 -1.98 -11.61 -19.80
CA SER A 50 -0.96 -11.70 -20.86
C SER A 50 -1.05 -12.98 -21.68
N GLN A 51 -1.33 -14.12 -21.05
CA GLN A 51 -1.38 -15.41 -21.75
C GLN A 51 -2.58 -15.47 -22.70
N LEU A 52 -3.77 -15.08 -22.23
CA LEU A 52 -4.97 -15.02 -23.07
C LEU A 52 -4.83 -14.01 -24.21
N LEU A 53 -4.13 -12.91 -23.98
CA LEU A 53 -3.83 -11.94 -25.03
C LEU A 53 -2.94 -12.57 -26.11
N SER A 54 -1.83 -13.20 -25.71
CA SER A 54 -0.91 -13.87 -26.62
C SER A 54 -1.60 -14.96 -27.44
N GLU A 55 -2.44 -15.79 -26.81
CA GLU A 55 -3.21 -16.83 -27.50
C GLU A 55 -4.15 -16.23 -28.56
N ARG A 56 -4.83 -15.13 -28.24
CA ARG A 56 -5.76 -14.46 -29.15
C ARG A 56 -5.04 -13.81 -30.34
N LEU A 57 -3.95 -13.10 -30.08
CA LEU A 57 -3.17 -12.43 -31.12
C LEU A 57 -2.46 -13.43 -32.03
N CYS A 58 -1.94 -14.54 -31.48
CA CYS A 58 -1.41 -15.65 -32.28
C CYS A 58 -2.47 -16.24 -33.23
N GLN A 59 -3.71 -16.43 -32.77
CA GLN A 59 -4.79 -16.98 -33.59
C GLN A 59 -5.17 -16.04 -34.74
N GLU A 60 -5.24 -14.73 -34.50
CA GLU A 60 -5.58 -13.75 -35.55
C GLU A 60 -4.44 -13.60 -36.56
N ASN A 61 -3.17 -13.54 -36.12
CA ASN A 61 -2.02 -13.51 -37.03
C ASN A 61 -1.92 -14.78 -37.90
N ASN A 62 -2.24 -15.95 -37.33
CA ASN A 62 -2.26 -17.20 -38.10
C ASN A 62 -3.39 -17.22 -39.14
N LYS A 63 -4.59 -16.70 -38.82
CA LYS A 63 -5.71 -16.59 -39.77
C LYS A 63 -5.37 -15.66 -40.93
N LEU A 64 -4.80 -14.49 -40.65
CA LEU A 64 -4.33 -13.55 -41.68
C LEU A 64 -3.25 -14.19 -42.58
N SER A 65 -2.39 -15.03 -42.02
CA SER A 65 -1.34 -15.75 -42.77
C SER A 65 -1.88 -16.95 -43.57
N THR A 66 -3.02 -17.53 -43.20
CA THR A 66 -3.64 -18.65 -43.94
C THR A 66 -4.59 -18.17 -45.04
N GLU A 67 -5.16 -16.98 -44.91
CA GLU A 67 -5.96 -16.34 -45.97
C GLU A 67 -5.09 -15.67 -47.05
N SER A 68 -3.81 -15.38 -46.76
CA SER A 68 -2.84 -14.87 -47.74
C SER A 68 -2.21 -15.99 -48.59
N GLY A 69 -3.03 -16.67 -49.38
CA GLY A 69 -2.59 -17.65 -50.38
C GLY A 69 -2.53 -17.06 -51.80
N PHE A 70 -1.34 -16.55 -52.18
CA PHE A 70 -0.77 -16.44 -53.56
C PHE A 70 -1.16 -15.29 -54.53
N VAL A 71 -0.14 -14.46 -54.84
CA VAL A 71 0.45 -13.99 -56.14
C VAL A 71 0.66 -12.46 -56.21
N THR A 72 1.88 -12.11 -56.63
CA THR A 72 2.50 -10.81 -56.90
C THR A 72 1.96 -10.01 -58.09
N ASP A 73 2.29 -8.71 -58.05
CA ASP A 73 2.33 -7.67 -59.10
C ASP A 73 1.03 -6.99 -59.54
N SER A 74 0.90 -5.70 -59.20
CA SER A 74 1.04 -4.60 -60.17
C SER A 74 0.94 -3.22 -59.47
N ASN A 75 1.85 -2.32 -59.84
CA ASN A 75 1.73 -0.87 -59.60
C ASN A 75 0.44 -0.33 -60.24
N GLN A 76 -0.37 0.42 -59.50
CA GLN A 76 -1.06 1.60 -60.02
C GLN A 76 -1.62 2.51 -58.92
N ASP A 77 -1.43 3.80 -59.17
CA ASP A 77 -1.86 4.97 -58.43
C ASP A 77 -3.39 5.12 -58.26
N LEU A 78 -3.75 5.77 -57.15
CA LEU A 78 -4.89 6.67 -56.89
C LEU A 78 -6.33 6.15 -57.10
N SER A 79 -7.09 6.08 -55.99
CA SER A 79 -8.24 6.99 -55.74
C SER A 79 -8.95 6.69 -54.42
N ASP A 80 -9.33 7.78 -53.73
CA ASP A 80 -10.27 7.84 -52.61
C ASP A 80 -11.52 6.95 -52.78
N SER A 81 -11.86 6.19 -51.74
CA SER A 81 -13.25 6.04 -51.29
C SER A 81 -13.31 5.50 -49.87
N ASP A 82 -13.76 6.40 -49.00
CA ASP A 82 -14.39 6.22 -47.69
C ASP A 82 -15.10 4.87 -47.49
N SER A 83 -14.69 4.14 -46.45
CA SER A 83 -15.46 3.04 -45.84
C SER A 83 -15.09 2.94 -44.37
N SER A 84 -15.81 3.73 -43.58
CA SER A 84 -15.93 3.76 -42.12
C SER A 84 -15.57 2.45 -41.39
N CYS A 85 -14.46 2.48 -40.66
CA CYS A 85 -14.36 1.78 -39.38
C CYS A 85 -14.93 2.76 -38.34
N ASP A 86 -16.04 2.40 -37.68
CA ASP A 86 -16.58 3.14 -36.55
C ASP A 86 -15.61 3.11 -35.36
N ASP A 87 -14.56 3.94 -35.42
CA ASP A 87 -13.99 4.53 -34.22
C ASP A 87 -15.06 5.47 -33.67
N VAL A 88 -15.48 5.23 -32.43
CA VAL A 88 -16.27 6.22 -31.67
C VAL A 88 -15.31 7.36 -31.33
N ASP A 89 -14.96 8.14 -32.35
CA ASP A 89 -14.00 9.22 -32.27
C ASP A 89 -14.70 10.36 -31.51
N ASP A 90 -14.29 10.51 -30.26
CA ASP A 90 -15.02 11.17 -29.19
C ASP A 90 -15.03 12.70 -29.45
N LYS A 91 -16.00 13.16 -30.25
CA LYS A 91 -16.01 14.52 -30.82
C LYS A 91 -16.06 15.60 -29.73
N ALA A 92 -15.20 16.61 -29.85
CA ALA A 92 -15.14 17.74 -28.94
C ALA A 92 -15.58 19.03 -29.66
N SER A 93 -16.55 19.74 -29.08
CA SER A 93 -16.89 21.11 -29.44
C SER A 93 -16.17 22.09 -28.52
N THR A 94 -15.90 23.29 -29.03
CA THR A 94 -15.32 24.38 -28.24
C THR A 94 -16.44 25.21 -27.60
N PRO A 95 -16.17 25.99 -26.53
CA PRO A 95 -17.19 26.85 -25.92
C PRO A 95 -17.74 27.93 -26.86
N PHE A 96 -17.02 28.21 -27.95
CA PHE A 96 -17.22 29.37 -28.83
C PHE A 96 -17.94 29.02 -30.14
N CYS A 97 -18.06 27.72 -30.48
CA CYS A 97 -18.87 27.25 -31.59
C CYS A 97 -19.35 25.80 -31.36
N SER A 98 -20.49 25.45 -31.95
CA SER A 98 -21.04 24.08 -31.88
C SER A 98 -20.32 23.08 -32.79
N HIS A 99 -19.27 23.49 -33.49
CA HIS A 99 -18.54 22.62 -34.41
C HIS A 99 -17.72 21.57 -33.65
N GLN A 100 -17.93 20.32 -34.04
CA GLN A 100 -17.39 19.15 -33.39
C GLN A 100 -16.31 18.53 -34.29
N PHE A 101 -15.10 18.42 -33.76
CA PHE A 101 -14.00 17.70 -34.41
C PHE A 101 -13.48 16.62 -33.47
N SER A 102 -12.86 15.59 -34.02
CA SER A 102 -12.23 14.58 -33.17
C SER A 102 -11.06 15.15 -32.39
N ILE A 103 -10.76 14.52 -31.26
CA ILE A 103 -9.65 14.94 -30.40
C ILE A 103 -8.33 14.84 -31.16
N ASN A 104 -8.13 13.78 -31.95
CA ASN A 104 -6.94 13.61 -32.78
C ASN A 104 -6.80 14.73 -33.81
N TYR A 105 -7.90 15.16 -34.41
CA TYR A 105 -7.90 16.30 -35.33
C TYR A 105 -7.50 17.59 -34.60
N TRP A 106 -8.08 17.86 -33.42
CA TRP A 106 -7.72 19.00 -32.59
C TRP A 106 -6.24 19.00 -32.19
N SER A 107 -5.71 17.86 -31.75
CA SER A 107 -4.29 17.72 -31.38
C SER A 107 -3.37 18.04 -32.55
N LYS A 108 -3.61 17.48 -33.75
CA LYS A 108 -2.81 17.79 -34.95
C LYS A 108 -2.96 19.24 -35.41
N TYR A 109 -4.18 19.78 -35.34
CA TYR A 109 -4.47 21.18 -35.69
C TYR A 109 -3.74 22.15 -34.76
N LEU A 110 -3.73 21.86 -33.45
CA LEU A 110 -2.99 22.61 -32.45
C LEU A 110 -1.48 22.53 -32.72
N GLU A 111 -0.90 21.35 -32.89
CA GLU A 111 0.54 21.23 -33.16
C GLU A 111 1.00 22.06 -34.36
N LYS A 112 0.19 22.08 -35.42
CA LYS A 112 0.45 22.88 -36.63
C LYS A 112 0.36 24.39 -36.38
N ASN A 113 -0.43 24.83 -35.40
CA ASN A 113 -0.71 26.24 -35.10
C ASN A 113 -0.07 26.74 -33.78
N LYS A 114 0.86 25.99 -33.16
CA LYS A 114 1.58 26.30 -31.91
C LYS A 114 2.17 27.72 -31.78
N LYS A 115 2.31 28.47 -32.89
CA LYS A 115 2.86 29.83 -32.92
C LYS A 115 1.83 30.92 -32.62
N LYS A 116 0.55 30.60 -32.46
CA LYS A 116 -0.53 31.56 -32.21
C LYS A 116 -1.27 31.20 -30.92
N TYR A 117 -1.47 32.18 -30.04
CA TYR A 117 -2.27 32.03 -28.81
C TYR A 117 -3.78 31.85 -29.11
N THR A 118 -4.24 32.45 -30.20
CA THR A 118 -5.62 32.40 -30.66
C THR A 118 -5.67 31.74 -32.03
N ILE A 119 -6.44 30.66 -32.15
CA ILE A 119 -6.66 29.95 -33.41
C ILE A 119 -8.12 30.04 -33.81
N SER A 120 -8.38 30.22 -35.10
CA SER A 120 -9.75 30.21 -35.61
C SER A 120 -10.31 28.78 -35.60
N CYS A 121 -11.62 28.65 -35.50
CA CYS A 121 -12.29 27.36 -35.68
C CYS A 121 -11.86 26.71 -37.03
N PRO A 122 -11.56 25.40 -37.05
CA PRO A 122 -11.19 24.70 -38.28
C PRO A 122 -12.26 24.72 -39.37
N LEU A 123 -13.53 25.01 -39.04
CA LEU A 123 -14.59 25.13 -40.04
C LEU A 123 -14.47 26.49 -40.76
N GLN A 124 -14.36 26.42 -42.09
CA GLN A 124 -14.25 27.60 -42.95
C GLN A 124 -15.49 28.51 -42.78
N GLY A 125 -15.25 29.79 -42.50
CA GLY A 125 -16.31 30.80 -42.31
C GLY A 125 -16.86 30.91 -40.89
N CYS A 126 -16.37 30.11 -39.94
CA CYS A 126 -16.74 30.27 -38.53
C CYS A 126 -15.92 31.41 -37.88
N PRO A 127 -16.56 32.44 -37.30
CA PRO A 127 -15.86 33.56 -36.66
C PRO A 127 -15.36 33.22 -35.25
N ALA A 128 -15.58 32.00 -34.76
CA ALA A 128 -15.21 31.61 -33.41
C ALA A 128 -13.69 31.51 -33.28
N GLU A 129 -13.15 32.34 -32.39
CA GLU A 129 -11.77 32.25 -31.91
C GLU A 129 -11.73 31.26 -30.75
N VAL A 130 -10.80 30.32 -30.82
CA VAL A 130 -10.59 29.33 -29.78
C VAL A 130 -9.24 29.57 -29.14
N GLU A 131 -9.25 29.73 -27.82
CA GLU A 131 -8.05 29.87 -27.03
C GLU A 131 -7.33 28.53 -26.92
N TRP A 132 -6.01 28.56 -27.15
CA TRP A 132 -5.13 27.39 -27.07
C TRP A 132 -5.37 26.57 -25.79
N ASP A 133 -5.41 27.25 -24.65
CA ASP A 133 -5.54 26.64 -23.32
C ASP A 133 -6.86 25.89 -23.15
N ALA A 134 -7.96 26.35 -23.76
CA ALA A 134 -9.26 25.70 -23.61
C ALA A 134 -9.29 24.30 -24.26
N ILE A 135 -8.65 24.16 -25.43
CA ILE A 135 -8.59 22.88 -26.15
C ILE A 135 -7.49 21.99 -25.56
N GLU A 136 -6.32 22.55 -25.24
CA GLU A 136 -5.25 21.81 -24.58
C GLU A 136 -5.76 21.22 -23.26
N ASN A 137 -6.47 22.00 -22.43
CA ASN A 137 -7.09 21.48 -21.22
C ASN A 137 -8.12 20.37 -21.47
N LEU A 138 -8.91 20.44 -22.54
CA LEU A 138 -9.85 19.37 -22.90
C LEU A 138 -9.12 18.08 -23.29
N THR A 139 -8.08 18.19 -24.12
CA THR A 139 -7.27 17.03 -24.55
C THR A 139 -6.50 16.41 -23.38
N VAL A 140 -5.85 17.23 -22.54
CA VAL A 140 -5.13 16.81 -21.33
C VAL A 140 -6.09 16.17 -20.33
N ARG A 141 -7.27 16.76 -20.07
CA ARG A 141 -8.25 16.17 -19.15
C ARG A 141 -8.76 14.82 -19.63
N LYS A 142 -9.02 14.65 -20.93
CA LYS A 142 -9.45 13.35 -21.49
C LYS A 142 -8.32 12.31 -21.44
N LYS A 143 -7.09 12.69 -21.80
CA LYS A 143 -5.91 11.82 -21.70
C LYS A 143 -5.68 11.34 -20.27
N ASN A 144 -5.72 12.26 -19.30
CA ASN A 144 -5.59 11.92 -17.88
C ASN A 144 -6.70 10.97 -17.39
N ARG A 145 -7.94 11.11 -17.87
CA ARG A 145 -9.02 10.16 -17.53
C ARG A 145 -8.79 8.78 -18.15
N TYR A 146 -8.30 8.73 -19.39
CA TYR A 146 -7.98 7.47 -20.05
C TYR A 146 -6.86 6.75 -19.31
N ASP A 147 -5.73 7.44 -19.08
CA ASP A 147 -4.57 6.88 -18.36
C ASP A 147 -4.95 6.39 -16.95
N GLU A 148 -5.78 7.15 -16.23
CA GLU A 148 -6.26 6.74 -14.90
C GLU A 148 -7.21 5.52 -14.98
N SER A 149 -8.01 5.42 -16.05
CA SER A 149 -8.90 4.27 -16.26
C SER A 149 -8.12 3.00 -16.60
N VAL A 150 -7.07 3.13 -17.40
CA VAL A 150 -6.14 2.04 -17.74
C VAL A 150 -5.41 1.56 -16.48
N LEU A 151 -4.83 2.49 -15.70
CA LEU A 151 -4.15 2.18 -14.45
C LEU A 151 -5.08 1.51 -13.43
N ARG A 152 -6.34 1.98 -13.31
CA ARG A 152 -7.33 1.35 -12.43
C ARG A 152 -7.62 -0.09 -12.84
N SER A 153 -7.75 -0.35 -14.15
CA SER A 153 -7.94 -1.70 -14.70
C SER A 153 -6.74 -2.61 -14.40
N TYR A 154 -5.52 -2.09 -14.54
CA TYR A 154 -4.29 -2.81 -14.21
C TYR A 154 -4.23 -3.19 -12.73
N LEU A 155 -4.45 -2.22 -11.85
CA LEU A 155 -4.47 -2.42 -10.40
C LEU A 155 -5.54 -3.43 -9.98
N GLU A 156 -6.70 -3.41 -10.63
CA GLU A 156 -7.78 -4.35 -10.33
C GLU A 156 -7.40 -5.80 -10.58
N LYS A 157 -6.69 -6.09 -11.67
CA LYS A 157 -6.15 -7.43 -11.91
C LYS A 157 -5.09 -7.80 -10.88
N SER A 158 -4.22 -6.86 -10.57
CA SER A 158 -3.06 -7.07 -9.69
C SER A 158 -3.40 -6.94 -8.20
N LYS A 159 -4.67 -6.79 -7.79
CA LYS A 159 -5.13 -6.60 -6.39
C LYS A 159 -4.54 -7.58 -5.36
N LYS A 160 -4.14 -8.78 -5.79
CA LYS A 160 -3.52 -9.80 -4.94
C LYS A 160 -2.04 -9.52 -4.65
N GLN A 161 -1.33 -8.91 -5.60
CA GLN A 161 0.08 -8.57 -5.49
C GLN A 161 0.31 -7.09 -5.15
N ILE A 162 -0.57 -6.20 -5.60
CA ILE A 162 -0.42 -4.75 -5.50
C ILE A 162 -1.60 -4.15 -4.73
N LYS A 163 -1.32 -3.39 -3.68
CA LYS A 163 -2.31 -2.60 -2.94
C LYS A 163 -1.78 -1.21 -2.66
N GLN A 164 -2.67 -0.22 -2.68
CA GLN A 164 -2.34 1.12 -2.19
C GLN A 164 -2.21 1.09 -0.67
N CYS A 165 -1.28 1.89 -0.13
CA CYS A 165 -1.20 2.12 1.31
C CYS A 165 -2.54 2.70 1.84
N PRO A 166 -3.12 2.14 2.91
CA PRO A 166 -4.40 2.61 3.46
C PRO A 166 -4.30 3.93 4.24
N ALA A 167 -3.09 4.46 4.46
CA ALA A 167 -2.92 5.74 5.14
C ALA A 167 -3.56 6.90 4.36
N GLN A 168 -4.27 7.77 5.07
CA GLN A 168 -4.87 8.97 4.50
C GLN A 168 -3.80 9.85 3.85
N GLY A 169 -4.06 10.30 2.62
CA GLY A 169 -3.13 11.13 1.85
C GLY A 169 -1.90 10.40 1.27
N CYS A 170 -1.76 9.09 1.46
CA CYS A 170 -0.64 8.33 0.93
C CYS A 170 -0.88 7.86 -0.51
N SER A 171 0.07 8.14 -1.41
CA SER A 171 0.05 7.74 -2.82
C SER A 171 0.91 6.53 -3.16
N TYR A 172 1.60 5.95 -2.17
CA TYR A 172 2.46 4.78 -2.34
C TYR A 172 1.65 3.49 -2.48
N PHE A 173 2.19 2.57 -3.26
CA PHE A 173 1.71 1.22 -3.46
C PHE A 173 2.71 0.22 -2.92
N ILE A 174 2.21 -0.92 -2.47
CA ILE A 174 3.02 -2.05 -2.03
C ILE A 174 2.82 -3.18 -3.03
N GLU A 175 3.92 -3.76 -3.51
CA GLU A 175 3.94 -4.84 -4.48
C GLU A 175 4.68 -6.07 -3.93
N PHE A 176 3.96 -7.18 -3.81
CA PHE A 176 4.54 -8.49 -3.53
C PHE A 176 4.89 -9.20 -4.84
N PRO A 177 6.14 -9.69 -5.00
CA PRO A 177 6.51 -10.54 -6.11
C PRO A 177 5.60 -11.77 -6.19
N SER A 178 5.19 -12.17 -7.40
CA SER A 178 4.30 -13.33 -7.61
C SER A 178 4.82 -14.66 -7.05
N ARG A 179 6.10 -14.75 -6.72
CA ARG A 179 6.75 -15.94 -6.12
C ARG A 179 6.57 -16.02 -4.60
N ILE A 180 6.22 -14.92 -3.96
CA ILE A 180 6.11 -14.82 -2.50
C ILE A 180 4.64 -14.92 -2.11
N ASN A 181 4.33 -15.80 -1.16
CA ASN A 181 3.00 -15.83 -0.58
C ASN A 181 2.83 -14.62 0.36
N ALA A 182 2.19 -13.57 -0.15
CA ALA A 182 1.93 -12.34 0.61
C ALA A 182 1.12 -12.58 1.89
N GLU A 183 0.41 -13.71 2.00
CA GLU A 183 -0.32 -14.06 3.21
C GLU A 183 0.62 -14.46 4.35
N GLU A 184 1.76 -15.09 4.06
CA GLU A 184 2.76 -15.53 5.04
C GLU A 184 3.42 -14.34 5.76
N TYR A 185 3.71 -13.27 5.02
CA TYR A 185 4.34 -12.05 5.53
C TYR A 185 3.34 -10.93 5.82
N GLY A 186 2.04 -11.23 5.73
CA GLY A 186 0.98 -10.24 5.59
C GLY A 186 0.57 -9.52 6.88
N LEU A 187 1.18 -9.80 8.03
CA LEU A 187 0.80 -9.13 9.28
C LEU A 187 1.52 -7.80 9.49
N ASN A 188 2.70 -7.59 8.89
CA ASN A 188 3.54 -6.41 9.16
C ASN A 188 4.13 -5.79 7.89
N VAL A 189 3.28 -5.16 7.07
CA VAL A 189 3.71 -4.42 5.86
C VAL A 189 3.96 -2.96 6.23
N VAL A 190 5.17 -2.48 5.96
CA VAL A 190 5.64 -1.14 6.30
C VAL A 190 5.75 -0.31 5.02
N CYS A 191 4.92 0.72 4.89
CA CYS A 191 5.01 1.68 3.80
C CYS A 191 6.14 2.70 4.05
N LEU A 192 6.65 3.32 2.98
CA LEU A 192 7.59 4.43 3.10
C LEU A 192 6.99 5.58 3.92
N CYS A 193 5.68 5.85 3.86
CA CYS A 193 5.08 6.90 4.70
C CYS A 193 5.08 6.60 6.22
N GLY A 194 5.63 5.45 6.64
CA GLY A 194 5.67 5.02 8.03
C GLY A 194 4.42 4.29 8.51
N HIS A 195 3.36 4.24 7.70
CA HIS A 195 2.18 3.48 8.04
C HIS A 195 2.45 1.98 7.91
N THR A 196 2.08 1.25 8.95
CA THR A 196 2.27 -0.19 9.04
C THR A 196 0.92 -0.89 9.13
N PHE A 197 0.63 -1.77 8.18
CA PHE A 197 -0.70 -2.35 7.98
C PHE A 197 -0.65 -3.85 7.71
N CYS A 198 -1.77 -4.53 7.96
CA CYS A 198 -1.95 -5.92 7.61
C CYS A 198 -2.34 -6.05 6.13
N TRP A 199 -1.57 -6.80 5.35
CA TRP A 199 -1.87 -7.11 3.96
C TRP A 199 -3.22 -7.80 3.78
N ARG A 200 -3.64 -8.65 4.72
CA ARG A 200 -4.86 -9.46 4.57
C ARG A 200 -6.13 -8.62 4.75
N CYS A 201 -6.25 -7.91 5.87
CA CYS A 201 -7.46 -7.15 6.20
C CYS A 201 -7.37 -5.65 5.89
N SER A 202 -6.19 -5.14 5.50
CA SER A 202 -5.93 -3.72 5.24
C SER A 202 -6.15 -2.78 6.44
N LEU A 203 -6.38 -3.34 7.63
CA LEU A 203 -6.33 -2.60 8.90
C LEU A 203 -4.87 -2.32 9.27
N GLU A 204 -4.68 -1.46 10.26
CA GLU A 204 -3.37 -1.30 10.89
C GLU A 204 -2.80 -2.67 11.32
N SER A 205 -1.47 -2.83 11.23
CA SER A 205 -0.78 -4.03 11.70
C SER A 205 -1.18 -4.29 13.15
N HIS A 206 -1.68 -5.50 13.37
CA HIS A 206 -2.32 -5.90 14.61
C HIS A 206 -1.62 -7.12 15.23
N ASN A 207 -0.32 -7.28 14.96
CA ASN A 207 0.52 -8.27 15.65
C ASN A 207 0.53 -7.93 17.16
N PRO A 208 0.17 -8.87 18.06
CA PRO A 208 0.10 -10.34 17.90
C PRO A 208 -1.28 -10.96 17.69
N VAL A 209 -2.35 -10.17 17.59
CA VAL A 209 -3.71 -10.71 17.47
C VAL A 209 -4.08 -11.05 16.02
N THR A 210 -5.05 -11.95 15.85
CA THR A 210 -5.56 -12.34 14.52
C THR A 210 -6.39 -11.22 13.89
N CYS A 211 -6.59 -11.25 12.55
CA CYS A 211 -7.46 -10.28 11.87
C CYS A 211 -8.90 -10.30 12.41
N ASN A 212 -9.40 -11.46 12.82
CA ASN A 212 -10.74 -11.61 13.41
C ASN A 212 -10.81 -10.93 14.78
N ASN A 213 -9.78 -11.11 15.60
CA ASN A 213 -9.66 -10.44 16.89
C ASN A 213 -9.58 -8.91 16.72
N ALA A 214 -8.77 -8.44 15.78
CA ALA A 214 -8.61 -7.02 15.49
C ALA A 214 -9.92 -6.38 15.00
N SER A 215 -10.57 -6.99 14.01
CA SER A 215 -11.87 -6.50 13.50
C SER A 215 -12.95 -6.55 14.58
N GLY A 216 -12.98 -7.62 15.39
CA GLY A 216 -13.88 -7.75 16.52
C GLY A 216 -13.66 -6.68 17.58
N TRP A 217 -12.40 -6.35 17.90
CA TRP A 217 -12.05 -5.27 18.85
C TRP A 217 -12.50 -3.90 18.33
N LEU A 218 -12.14 -3.56 17.08
CA LEU A 218 -12.46 -2.26 16.49
C LEU A 218 -13.95 -2.05 16.20
N SER A 219 -14.72 -3.13 16.06
CA SER A 219 -16.17 -3.05 15.84
C SER A 219 -16.98 -2.92 17.14
N ARG A 220 -16.33 -3.00 18.31
CA ARG A 220 -17.01 -2.81 19.60
C ARG A 220 -17.46 -1.36 19.73
N ASP A 221 -18.70 -1.16 20.15
CA ASP A 221 -19.12 0.12 20.71
C ASP A 221 -18.31 0.33 22.00
N LEU A 222 -17.25 1.14 21.96
CA LEU A 222 -16.42 1.48 23.13
C LEU A 222 -17.27 2.02 24.31
N LYS A 223 -18.47 2.54 24.03
CA LYS A 223 -19.45 2.98 25.03
C LYS A 223 -20.18 1.85 25.80
N LYS A 224 -20.17 0.61 25.31
CA LYS A 224 -20.83 -0.55 25.96
C LYS A 224 -19.91 -1.34 26.90
N LEU A 225 -18.61 -1.02 26.92
CA LEU A 225 -17.60 -1.66 27.79
C LEU A 225 -17.63 -1.18 29.24
N SER A 226 -18.42 -0.16 29.59
CA SER A 226 -18.55 0.37 30.96
C SER A 226 -19.30 -0.55 31.94
N VAL A 227 -19.52 -1.83 31.59
CA VAL A 227 -20.39 -2.75 32.35
C VAL A 227 -19.60 -3.82 33.11
N SER A 228 -18.29 -4.01 32.86
CA SER A 228 -17.43 -4.86 33.70
C SER A 228 -16.17 -4.11 34.19
N MET A 229 -15.77 -4.35 35.44
CA MET A 229 -14.64 -3.67 36.10
C MET A 229 -13.27 -4.02 35.48
N ASP A 230 -13.13 -5.22 34.89
CA ASP A 230 -11.86 -5.69 34.31
C ASP A 230 -11.68 -5.20 32.85
N ASP A 231 -12.78 -4.92 32.14
CA ASP A 231 -12.77 -4.38 30.76
C ASP A 231 -12.17 -2.95 30.67
N THR A 232 -12.32 -2.15 31.73
CA THR A 232 -11.94 -0.72 31.71
C THR A 232 -10.42 -0.54 31.70
N SER A 233 -9.67 -1.35 32.46
CA SER A 233 -8.22 -1.22 32.57
C SER A 233 -7.49 -1.52 31.26
N CYS A 234 -7.94 -2.54 30.51
CA CYS A 234 -7.35 -2.86 29.22
C CYS A 234 -7.62 -1.77 28.18
N LEU A 235 -8.84 -1.21 28.17
CA LEU A 235 -9.21 -0.16 27.24
C LEU A 235 -8.35 1.10 27.46
N ASP A 236 -8.20 1.54 28.72
CA ASP A 236 -7.38 2.70 29.07
C ASP A 236 -5.92 2.53 28.61
N ARG A 237 -5.34 1.33 28.80
CA ARG A 237 -3.98 1.00 28.33
C ARG A 237 -3.88 1.05 26.81
N TRP A 238 -4.87 0.51 26.11
CA TRP A 238 -4.93 0.51 24.64
C TRP A 238 -5.02 1.94 24.09
N GLU A 239 -5.89 2.77 24.65
CA GLU A 239 -6.05 4.18 24.25
C GLU A 239 -4.78 5.00 24.53
N ALA A 240 -4.12 4.76 25.67
CA ALA A 240 -2.83 5.38 25.98
C ALA A 240 -1.73 4.99 24.97
N CYS A 241 -1.68 3.71 24.59
CA CYS A 241 -0.76 3.24 23.56
C CYS A 241 -1.08 3.82 22.18
N GLU A 242 -2.36 3.94 21.82
CA GLU A 242 -2.82 4.57 20.58
C GLU A 242 -2.38 6.04 20.50
N ALA A 243 -2.65 6.83 21.55
CA ALA A 243 -2.21 8.22 21.61
C ALA A 243 -0.68 8.35 21.51
N SER A 244 0.06 7.44 22.15
CA SER A 244 1.52 7.39 22.08
C SER A 244 2.02 7.08 20.67
N MET A 245 1.38 6.13 19.98
CA MET A 245 1.68 5.73 18.60
C MET A 245 1.40 6.87 17.61
N GLU A 246 0.24 7.52 17.70
CA GLU A 246 -0.11 8.64 16.83
C GLU A 246 0.84 9.83 17.02
N LYS A 247 1.25 10.13 18.25
CA LYS A 247 2.30 11.13 18.51
C LYS A 247 3.62 10.79 17.83
N ALA A 248 4.02 9.51 17.81
CA ALA A 248 5.23 9.08 17.11
C ALA A 248 5.06 9.19 15.58
N ARG A 249 3.87 8.86 15.07
CA ARG A 249 3.54 8.99 13.65
C ARG A 249 3.59 10.44 13.18
N SER A 250 3.04 11.39 13.94
CA SER A 250 3.14 12.82 13.61
C SER A 250 4.58 13.30 13.57
N LYS A 251 5.45 12.83 14.49
CA LYS A 251 6.88 13.16 14.47
C LYS A 251 7.57 12.62 13.22
N LEU A 252 7.25 11.38 12.81
CA LEU A 252 7.79 10.79 11.60
C LEU A 252 7.32 11.54 10.34
N GLN A 253 6.05 11.95 10.28
CA GLN A 253 5.52 12.75 9.17
C GLN A 253 6.15 14.14 9.07
N ALA A 254 6.50 14.74 10.22
CA ALA A 254 7.22 16.00 10.28
C ALA A 254 8.72 15.86 9.94
N PHE A 255 9.24 14.64 9.75
CA PHE A 255 10.63 14.39 9.44
C PHE A 255 10.84 14.27 7.92
N GLU A 256 11.56 15.22 7.33
CA GLU A 256 11.85 15.21 5.89
C GLU A 256 12.81 14.07 5.52
N GLU A 257 12.53 13.40 4.41
CA GLU A 257 13.27 12.21 3.96
C GLU A 257 14.74 12.51 3.60
N SER A 258 15.04 13.75 3.20
CA SER A 258 16.38 14.22 2.82
C SER A 258 17.35 14.39 4.00
N ASN A 259 16.87 14.30 5.25
CA ASN A 259 17.70 14.64 6.41
C ASN A 259 18.67 13.51 6.80
N ASN A 260 18.16 12.29 7.06
CA ASN A 260 18.98 11.15 7.46
C ASN A 260 18.15 9.86 7.39
N THR A 261 18.53 8.92 6.53
CA THR A 261 17.82 7.64 6.34
C THR A 261 17.80 6.79 7.61
N THR A 262 18.91 6.71 8.35
CA THR A 262 19.03 5.92 9.58
C THR A 262 18.13 6.47 10.70
N LEU A 263 18.08 7.79 10.88
CA LEU A 263 17.16 8.41 11.86
C LEU A 263 15.70 8.13 11.49
N ARG A 264 15.38 8.21 10.21
CA ARG A 264 14.02 7.95 9.70
C ARG A 264 13.61 6.49 9.94
N GLU A 265 14.51 5.54 9.70
CA GLU A 265 14.30 4.12 10.00
C GLU A 265 14.06 3.89 11.49
N GLY A 266 14.83 4.54 12.36
CA GLY A 266 14.60 4.50 13.81
C GLY A 266 13.23 5.06 14.22
N LEU A 267 12.80 6.18 13.64
CA LEU A 267 11.46 6.74 13.87
C LEU A 267 10.34 5.80 13.39
N MET A 268 10.53 5.15 12.24
CA MET A 268 9.62 4.10 11.75
C MET A 268 9.55 2.91 12.71
N LEU A 269 10.69 2.49 13.26
CA LEU A 269 10.74 1.40 14.25
C LEU A 269 9.97 1.80 15.53
N ILE A 270 10.09 3.05 16.01
CA ILE A 270 9.30 3.52 17.16
C ILE A 270 7.79 3.39 16.90
N VAL A 271 7.32 3.79 15.71
CA VAL A 271 5.90 3.66 15.35
C VAL A 271 5.48 2.18 15.41
N GLN A 272 6.27 1.29 14.82
CA GLN A 272 6.00 -0.17 14.83
C GLN A 272 5.98 -0.75 16.25
N CYS A 273 6.93 -0.37 17.11
CA CYS A 273 7.00 -0.84 18.48
C CYS A 273 5.79 -0.39 19.32
N LYS A 274 5.38 0.88 19.18
CA LYS A 274 4.20 1.41 19.86
C LYS A 274 2.90 0.78 19.37
N GLN A 275 2.82 0.49 18.07
CA GLN A 275 1.72 -0.25 17.49
C GLN A 275 1.62 -1.68 18.04
N PHE A 276 2.75 -2.38 18.15
CA PHE A 276 2.79 -3.69 18.79
C PHE A 276 2.30 -3.64 20.25
N LEU A 277 2.76 -2.65 21.03
CA LEU A 277 2.33 -2.47 22.43
C LEU A 277 0.82 -2.23 22.54
N LYS A 278 0.26 -1.39 21.67
CA LYS A 278 -1.19 -1.18 21.54
C LYS A 278 -1.92 -2.52 21.37
N TRP A 279 -1.50 -3.33 20.40
CA TRP A 279 -2.17 -4.61 20.10
C TRP A 279 -1.87 -5.72 21.12
N SER A 280 -0.76 -5.62 21.86
CA SER A 280 -0.47 -6.52 22.98
C SER A 280 -1.45 -6.33 24.14
N CYS A 281 -2.07 -5.15 24.30
CA CYS A 281 -3.14 -4.94 25.28
C CYS A 281 -4.39 -5.75 24.89
N VAL A 282 -4.75 -5.74 23.61
CA VAL A 282 -5.85 -6.56 23.07
C VAL A 282 -5.55 -8.05 23.20
N TYR A 283 -4.28 -8.45 23.07
CA TYR A 283 -3.88 -9.84 23.31
C TYR A 283 -4.14 -10.26 24.76
N GLU A 284 -3.71 -9.45 25.74
CA GLU A 284 -3.98 -9.68 27.17
C GLU A 284 -5.47 -9.94 27.42
N TYR A 285 -6.30 -9.05 26.88
CA TYR A 285 -7.75 -9.11 26.99
C TYR A 285 -8.34 -10.42 26.46
N ILE A 286 -7.95 -10.80 25.24
CA ILE A 286 -8.57 -11.93 24.53
C ILE A 286 -8.07 -13.27 25.05
N HIS A 287 -6.78 -13.35 25.40
CA HIS A 287 -6.11 -14.64 25.61
C HIS A 287 -5.85 -14.97 27.07
N LEU A 288 -5.83 -13.98 27.97
CA LEU A 288 -5.35 -14.19 29.34
C LEU A 288 -6.41 -13.91 30.42
N GLU A 289 -7.70 -13.84 30.07
CA GLU A 289 -8.80 -13.50 31.00
C GLU A 289 -8.74 -14.28 32.32
N HIS A 290 -8.34 -15.56 32.29
CA HIS A 290 -8.28 -16.44 33.45
C HIS A 290 -6.84 -16.86 33.85
N GLU A 291 -5.81 -16.20 33.33
CA GLU A 291 -4.41 -16.56 33.57
C GLU A 291 -3.63 -15.41 34.24
N ASP A 292 -3.92 -15.15 35.52
CA ASP A 292 -3.37 -13.99 36.26
C ASP A 292 -1.82 -13.93 36.25
N SER A 293 -1.14 -15.06 36.41
CA SER A 293 0.34 -15.08 36.34
C SER A 293 0.88 -14.70 34.97
N LYS A 294 0.19 -15.08 33.88
CA LYS A 294 0.59 -14.70 32.52
C LYS A 294 0.23 -13.24 32.24
N LYS A 295 -0.89 -12.74 32.77
CA LYS A 295 -1.26 -11.31 32.73
C LYS A 295 -0.16 -10.46 33.37
N ASP A 296 0.24 -10.79 34.60
CA ASP A 296 1.28 -10.03 35.31
C ASP A 296 2.63 -10.05 34.57
N PHE A 297 3.02 -11.21 34.04
CA PHE A 297 4.23 -11.32 33.23
C PHE A 297 4.16 -10.50 31.93
N LEU A 298 3.02 -10.53 31.23
CA LEU A 298 2.80 -9.72 30.03
C LEU A 298 2.89 -8.22 30.33
N ARG A 299 2.27 -7.78 31.43
CA ARG A 299 2.31 -6.38 31.85
C ARG A 299 3.74 -5.92 32.14
N PHE A 300 4.52 -6.76 32.83
CA PHE A 300 5.95 -6.50 33.04
C PHE A 300 6.70 -6.34 31.70
N LEU A 301 6.48 -7.24 30.73
CA LEU A 301 7.12 -7.15 29.41
C LEU A 301 6.70 -5.89 28.64
N GLN A 302 5.42 -5.49 28.73
CA GLN A 302 4.89 -4.28 28.11
C GLN A 302 5.49 -3.00 28.73
N ASP A 303 5.61 -2.95 30.05
CA ASP A 303 6.19 -1.81 30.76
C ASP A 303 7.67 -1.66 30.43
N TYR A 304 8.42 -2.76 30.47
CA TYR A 304 9.84 -2.78 30.09
C TYR A 304 10.04 -2.37 28.63
N ALA A 305 9.24 -2.92 27.71
CA ALA A 305 9.24 -2.56 26.30
C ALA A 305 8.92 -1.07 26.08
N SER A 306 7.99 -0.51 26.85
CA SER A 306 7.64 0.91 26.79
C SER A 306 8.81 1.80 27.23
N THR A 307 9.51 1.42 28.29
CA THR A 307 10.73 2.11 28.74
C THR A 307 11.85 2.02 27.70
N LEU A 308 12.06 0.86 27.08
CA LEU A 308 13.05 0.69 26.01
C LEU A 308 12.76 1.61 24.82
N VAL A 309 11.51 1.65 24.34
CA VAL A 309 11.12 2.52 23.23
C VAL A 309 11.26 4.00 23.58
N GLN A 310 10.99 4.37 24.85
CA GLN A 310 11.17 5.74 25.31
C GLN A 310 12.65 6.14 25.32
N SER A 311 13.52 5.29 25.87
CA SER A 311 14.97 5.50 25.87
C SER A 311 15.51 5.62 24.45
N PHE A 312 15.07 4.76 23.53
CA PHE A 312 15.45 4.86 22.12
C PHE A 312 14.98 6.16 21.47
N SER A 313 13.77 6.62 21.80
CA SER A 313 13.28 7.91 21.32
C SER A 313 14.12 9.08 21.81
N GLU A 314 14.75 8.97 22.97
CA GLU A 314 15.67 9.97 23.51
C GLU A 314 17.01 9.91 22.79
N THR A 315 17.58 8.71 22.62
CA THR A 315 18.79 8.50 21.81
C THR A 315 18.64 9.07 20.40
N LEU A 316 17.53 8.80 19.71
CA LEU A 316 17.28 9.35 18.37
C LEU A 316 17.23 10.89 18.33
N LYS A 317 16.78 11.53 19.41
CA LYS A 317 16.79 13.01 19.50
C LYS A 317 18.20 13.52 19.70
N GLU A 318 18.96 12.91 20.61
CA GLU A 318 20.35 13.28 20.88
C GLU A 318 21.21 13.11 19.62
N GLU A 319 21.07 11.98 18.92
CA GLU A 319 21.79 11.74 17.66
C GLU A 319 21.40 12.73 16.56
N ARG A 320 20.13 13.18 16.53
CA ARG A 320 19.70 14.24 15.61
C ARG A 320 20.36 15.57 15.94
N GLU A 321 20.43 15.94 17.22
CA GLU A 321 21.06 17.18 17.67
C GLU A 321 22.57 17.15 17.39
N LYS A 322 23.22 16.00 17.62
CA LYS A 322 24.62 15.79 17.24
C LYS A 322 24.84 15.96 15.75
N ALA A 323 24.04 15.31 14.91
CA ALA A 323 24.15 15.41 13.45
C ALA A 323 23.99 16.85 12.91
N LEU A 324 23.30 17.74 13.63
CA LEU A 324 23.20 19.17 13.29
C LEU A 324 24.45 19.98 13.70
N SER A 325 25.26 19.44 14.61
CA SER A 325 26.45 20.08 15.19
C SER A 325 27.78 19.48 14.72
N GLU A 326 27.76 18.28 14.14
CA GLU A 326 28.95 17.55 13.68
C GLU A 326 29.66 18.31 12.55
N THR A 327 30.98 18.41 12.66
CA THR A 327 31.83 19.13 11.68
C THR A 327 32.77 18.21 10.91
N THR A 328 32.90 16.94 11.33
CA THR A 328 33.82 15.96 10.74
C THR A 328 33.12 14.68 10.28
N LEU A 329 33.69 14.02 9.26
CA LEU A 329 33.13 12.80 8.67
C LEU A 329 33.22 11.57 9.61
N GLU A 330 34.22 11.51 10.49
CA GLU A 330 34.42 10.40 11.43
C GLU A 330 33.40 10.40 12.58
N GLU A 331 33.00 11.59 13.06
CA GLU A 331 31.94 11.72 14.06
C GLU A 331 30.60 11.23 13.49
N VAL A 332 30.28 11.64 12.25
CA VAL A 332 29.07 11.23 11.53
C VAL A 332 28.99 9.71 11.34
N THR A 333 30.11 9.04 11.02
CA THR A 333 30.11 7.59 10.80
C THR A 333 29.99 6.81 12.11
N CYS A 334 30.64 7.26 13.18
CA CYS A 334 30.53 6.64 14.51
C CYS A 334 29.10 6.73 15.05
N SER A 335 28.48 7.91 14.98
CA SER A 335 27.09 8.16 15.38
C SER A 335 26.10 7.25 14.64
N LYS A 336 26.28 7.08 13.32
CA LYS A 336 25.47 6.15 12.51
C LYS A 336 25.62 4.68 12.92
N GLY A 337 26.84 4.23 13.24
CA GLY A 337 27.10 2.86 13.67
C GLY A 337 26.41 2.52 15.00
N ASN A 338 26.54 3.39 16.00
CA ASN A 338 25.86 3.21 17.29
C ASN A 338 24.34 3.17 17.13
N LEU A 339 23.79 4.09 16.32
CA LEU A 339 22.35 4.13 16.09
C LEU A 339 21.82 2.86 15.39
N TYR A 340 22.59 2.32 14.45
CA TYR A 340 22.28 1.05 13.79
C TYR A 340 22.20 -0.10 14.79
N ASP A 341 23.20 -0.24 15.67
CA ASP A 341 23.25 -1.31 16.67
C ASP A 341 22.07 -1.24 17.65
N VAL A 342 21.74 -0.03 18.13
CA VAL A 342 20.58 0.19 19.01
C VAL A 342 19.27 -0.14 18.30
N THR A 343 19.13 0.25 17.02
CA THR A 343 17.95 -0.05 16.19
C THR A 343 17.76 -1.56 16.05
N ILE A 344 18.83 -2.31 15.77
CA ILE A 344 18.80 -3.78 15.69
C ILE A 344 18.41 -4.40 17.03
N SER A 345 19.02 -3.95 18.12
CA SER A 345 18.76 -4.47 19.47
C SER A 345 17.27 -4.38 19.82
N ILE A 346 16.65 -3.23 19.54
CA ILE A 346 15.22 -3.02 19.78
C ILE A 346 14.37 -3.86 18.84
N GLY A 347 14.71 -3.91 17.55
CA GLY A 347 14.03 -4.78 16.60
C GLY A 347 14.02 -6.24 17.05
N ASN A 348 15.16 -6.74 17.51
CA ASN A 348 15.31 -8.10 18.04
C ASN A 348 14.49 -8.34 19.31
N TYR A 349 14.46 -7.37 20.23
CA TYR A 349 13.62 -7.46 21.43
C TYR A 349 12.14 -7.61 21.06
N PHE A 350 11.62 -6.74 20.19
CA PHE A 350 10.21 -6.79 19.77
C PHE A 350 9.88 -8.03 18.94
N TYR A 351 10.83 -8.52 18.13
CA TYR A 351 10.68 -9.81 17.43
C TYR A 351 10.50 -10.97 18.42
N ASN A 352 11.37 -11.06 19.42
CA ASN A 352 11.30 -12.10 20.44
C ASN A 352 10.05 -11.98 21.32
N PHE A 353 9.64 -10.75 21.63
CA PHE A 353 8.41 -10.50 22.36
C PHE A 353 7.18 -10.96 21.56
N ALA A 354 7.09 -10.61 20.27
CA ALA A 354 6.02 -11.09 19.40
C ALA A 354 5.97 -12.62 19.34
N LYS A 355 7.14 -13.27 19.24
CA LYS A 355 7.24 -14.72 19.24
C LYS A 355 6.77 -15.34 20.56
N ALA A 356 7.14 -14.77 21.71
CA ALA A 356 6.69 -15.23 23.02
C ALA A 356 5.15 -15.17 23.15
N LEU A 357 4.50 -14.18 22.55
CA LEU A 357 3.03 -14.09 22.51
C LEU A 357 2.42 -15.12 21.56
N GLN A 358 3.03 -15.37 20.41
CA GLN A 358 2.60 -16.43 19.49
C GLN A 358 2.69 -17.82 20.14
N ASP A 359 3.71 -18.04 20.96
CA ASP A 359 3.94 -19.29 21.70
C ASP A 359 3.11 -19.37 23.01
N GLY A 360 2.19 -18.42 23.24
CA GLY A 360 1.26 -18.46 24.37
C GLY A 360 1.90 -18.22 25.74
N LEU A 361 3.04 -17.52 25.78
CA LEU A 361 3.82 -17.23 26.99
C LEU A 361 4.22 -18.49 27.77
N GLY A 362 4.60 -19.56 27.06
CA GLY A 362 4.92 -20.88 27.64
C GLY A 362 6.06 -20.95 28.66
N VAL A 363 6.79 -19.85 28.89
CA VAL A 363 7.80 -19.73 29.96
C VAL A 363 7.13 -19.65 31.35
N VAL A 364 5.86 -19.25 31.42
CA VAL A 364 5.09 -19.19 32.66
C VAL A 364 4.23 -20.45 32.79
N GLU A 365 4.59 -21.34 33.72
CA GLU A 365 3.76 -22.50 34.08
C GLU A 365 2.51 -22.04 34.85
N VAL A 366 1.33 -22.31 34.30
CA VAL A 366 0.06 -22.12 35.00
C VAL A 366 -0.15 -23.33 35.91
N ARG A 367 -0.38 -23.11 37.21
CA ARG A 367 -0.75 -24.21 38.10
C ARG A 367 -2.11 -24.76 37.66
N HIS A 368 -2.14 -25.99 37.16
CA HIS A 368 -3.39 -26.69 36.87
C HIS A 368 -4.21 -26.84 38.16
N TYR A 369 -5.51 -26.55 38.09
CA TYR A 369 -6.45 -26.74 39.19
C TYR A 369 -6.74 -28.22 39.52
N ASP A 370 -6.09 -29.18 38.85
CA ASP A 370 -6.29 -30.61 39.07
C ASP A 370 -5.59 -31.15 40.34
N ASP A 371 -4.76 -30.34 41.01
CA ASP A 371 -4.08 -30.73 42.26
C ASP A 371 -4.86 -30.34 43.53
N PHE A 372 -6.12 -29.91 43.39
CA PHE A 372 -7.02 -29.75 44.53
C PHE A 372 -7.90 -30.99 44.70
N SER A 373 -7.59 -31.74 45.76
CA SER A 373 -8.49 -32.66 46.47
C SER A 373 -9.94 -32.12 46.51
N PRO A 374 -10.99 -32.95 46.32
CA PRO A 374 -12.35 -32.48 46.09
C PRO A 374 -12.96 -31.92 47.37
N CYS A 375 -12.67 -30.65 47.65
CA CYS A 375 -13.28 -29.88 48.74
C CYS A 375 -13.84 -28.59 48.16
N TRP A 376 -14.88 -28.70 47.33
CA TRP A 376 -15.71 -27.57 46.94
C TRP A 376 -16.56 -27.16 48.15
N LEU A 377 -16.06 -26.22 48.97
CA LEU A 377 -16.86 -25.52 49.95
C LEU A 377 -17.44 -24.27 49.28
N CYS A 378 -18.69 -24.40 48.82
CA CYS A 378 -19.49 -23.26 48.39
C CYS A 378 -20.17 -22.65 49.62
N ASP A 379 -19.78 -21.43 49.99
CA ASP A 379 -20.34 -20.66 51.12
C ASP A 379 -21.83 -20.27 50.94
N ARG A 380 -22.50 -20.79 49.90
CA ARG A 380 -23.92 -20.54 49.59
C ARG A 380 -24.80 -21.80 49.51
N CYS A 381 -24.28 -22.99 49.84
CA CYS A 381 -25.06 -24.22 49.86
C CYS A 381 -25.40 -24.64 51.31
N THR A 382 -26.62 -24.35 51.75
CA THR A 382 -27.12 -24.63 53.12
C THR A 382 -27.77 -26.00 53.32
N TYR A 383 -27.51 -27.01 52.48
CA TYR A 383 -28.10 -28.33 52.73
C TYR A 383 -27.17 -29.49 52.39
N ALA A 384 -26.99 -30.35 53.40
CA ALA A 384 -26.38 -31.68 53.43
C ALA A 384 -24.92 -31.78 53.93
N ASN A 385 -24.74 -31.48 55.22
CA ASN A 385 -23.87 -32.30 56.07
C ASN A 385 -24.69 -33.50 56.58
N THR A 386 -24.28 -34.71 56.20
CA THR A 386 -24.38 -35.93 57.03
C THR A 386 -23.20 -36.82 56.72
#